data_AF-A0A8T4WC89-F1
#
_entry.id   AF-A0A8T4WC89-F1
#
_cell.length_a   1.000
_cell.length_b   1.000
_cell.length_c   1.000
_cell.angle_alpha   90.00
_cell.angle_beta   90.00
_cell.angle_gamma   90.00
#
_symmetry.space_group_name_H-M   'P 1'
#
loop_
_entity.id
_entity.type
_entity.pdbx_description
1 polymer ?
#
loop_
_entity_poly.entity_id
_entity_poly.type
_entity_poly.pdbx_seq_one_letter_code
_entity_poly.pdbx_strand_id
1 'polypeptide(L)'
;MDFVFASMIAGLVTSLLLVASLITYGRSVHSIKGKITSDTLHALILFGGAGVALAGLSVASSLYSGTAANRPWIVLFFAFLIVSQVKVATKSKRIHYATYGIVILAILFGMVVAHASPTQTSPILLFVLSIIFAASLLLSLFLLWDSPSPFSAGMLVLLAAFLVSWISIVSGIFQQNPEYFLVLFLPAIISSALFASMLKPWRRIITLVVLFTAIVVGTSMFIASFLAGDTRIWLLTVFSFLAAFSAIGGIDFFVEQYQETRARIPGYISVFLVSLSLLIINHIIFFGVFETSGQNDWNLLYLEWVIGVFAAGAYVMTSIQPMVSGETSKYARRFVLAFMAVMTVLGNEYVRYGRWVYDDIFPLLLGFVAIGVVGYIVVVRRLLDSGNRSAAANFVGLMTGALATAFVVEYSDNIPFVATLILLIITTVMIYRSSPREFSFLTE
;
A
#
# COMPACT_ATOMS: atom_id res chain seq x y z
N MET A 1 -2.15 -24.89 -1.60
CA MET A 1 -2.21 -23.79 -2.58
C MET A 1 -0.85 -23.54 -3.26
N ASP A 2 -0.83 -23.17 -4.54
CA ASP A 2 0.40 -22.77 -5.26
C ASP A 2 0.57 -21.24 -5.27
N PHE A 3 1.54 -20.73 -4.50
CA PHE A 3 1.86 -19.31 -4.41
C PHE A 3 2.59 -18.76 -5.64
N VAL A 4 3.28 -19.61 -6.42
CA VAL A 4 3.87 -19.19 -7.70
C VAL A 4 2.74 -18.82 -8.65
N PHE A 5 1.72 -19.68 -8.74
CA PHE A 5 0.54 -19.41 -9.55
C PHE A 5 -0.24 -18.18 -9.05
N ALA A 6 -0.41 -18.01 -7.73
CA ALA A 6 -0.99 -16.78 -7.18
C ALA A 6 -0.21 -15.52 -7.58
N SER A 7 1.13 -15.56 -7.55
CA SER A 7 2.00 -14.48 -8.01
C SER A 7 1.80 -14.17 -9.50
N MET A 8 1.65 -15.20 -10.34
CA MET A 8 1.37 -15.01 -11.78
C MET A 8 0.06 -14.25 -12.00
N ILE A 9 -1.00 -14.61 -11.27
CA ILE A 9 -2.29 -13.92 -11.33
C ILE A 9 -2.16 -12.48 -10.81
N ALA A 10 -1.46 -12.28 -9.70
CA ALA A 10 -1.24 -10.96 -9.12
C ALA A 10 -0.56 -10.02 -10.12
N GLY A 11 0.45 -10.49 -10.85
CA GLY A 11 1.12 -9.68 -11.87
C GLY A 11 0.25 -9.38 -13.09
N LEU A 12 -0.59 -10.32 -13.54
CA LEU A 12 -1.57 -10.06 -14.59
C LEU A 12 -2.61 -9.01 -14.16
N VAL A 13 -3.20 -9.17 -12.96
CA VAL A 13 -4.17 -8.23 -12.40
C VAL A 13 -3.55 -6.85 -12.22
N THR A 14 -2.34 -6.77 -11.66
CA THR A 14 -1.62 -5.51 -11.48
C THR A 14 -1.34 -4.83 -12.83
N SER A 15 -0.96 -5.61 -13.85
CA SER A 15 -0.71 -5.08 -15.19
C SER A 15 -1.99 -4.53 -15.83
N LEU A 16 -3.13 -5.23 -15.67
CA LEU A 16 -4.43 -4.75 -16.13
C LEU A 16 -4.86 -3.46 -15.43
N LEU A 17 -4.70 -3.39 -14.10
CA LEU A 17 -4.98 -2.16 -13.32
C LEU A 17 -4.10 -1.00 -13.79
N LEU A 18 -2.83 -1.26 -14.05
CA LEU A 18 -1.88 -0.24 -14.49
C LEU A 18 -2.22 0.25 -15.91
N VAL A 19 -2.55 -0.65 -16.84
CA VAL A 19 -2.99 -0.29 -18.20
C VAL A 19 -4.28 0.53 -18.16
N ALA A 20 -5.28 0.12 -17.37
CA ALA A 20 -6.52 0.88 -17.21
C ALA A 20 -6.25 2.28 -16.61
N SER A 21 -5.35 2.36 -15.64
CA SER A 21 -4.93 3.62 -15.02
C SER A 21 -4.16 4.51 -15.98
N LEU A 22 -3.32 3.94 -16.85
CA LEU A 22 -2.60 4.64 -17.92
C LEU A 22 -3.54 5.19 -18.99
N ILE A 23 -4.62 4.50 -19.32
CA ILE A 23 -5.66 5.02 -20.23
C ILE A 23 -6.34 6.25 -19.60
N THR A 24 -6.71 6.16 -18.33
CA THR A 24 -7.29 7.28 -17.58
C THR A 24 -6.32 8.46 -17.48
N TYR A 25 -5.05 8.18 -17.21
CA TYR A 25 -3.97 9.16 -17.22
C TYR A 25 -3.81 9.83 -18.58
N GLY A 26 -3.76 9.06 -19.67
CA GLY A 26 -3.63 9.57 -21.03
C GLY A 26 -4.77 10.50 -21.41
N ARG A 27 -6.02 10.15 -21.05
CA ARG A 27 -7.20 11.03 -21.21
C ARG A 27 -7.04 12.33 -20.42
N SER A 28 -6.59 12.22 -19.17
CA SER A 28 -6.38 13.37 -18.28
C SER A 28 -5.31 14.32 -18.82
N VAL A 29 -4.15 13.80 -19.22
CA VAL A 29 -3.08 14.59 -19.86
C VAL A 29 -3.55 15.23 -21.16
N HIS A 30 -4.29 14.49 -22.00
CA HIS A 30 -4.84 15.04 -23.24
C HIS A 30 -5.79 16.22 -22.98
N SER A 31 -6.60 16.16 -21.92
CA SER A 31 -7.55 17.23 -21.57
C SER A 31 -6.87 18.56 -21.19
N ILE A 32 -5.64 18.50 -20.67
CA ILE A 32 -4.88 19.68 -20.22
C ILE A 32 -3.77 20.10 -21.20
N LYS A 33 -3.55 19.37 -22.30
CA LYS A 33 -2.43 19.61 -23.24
C LYS A 33 -2.34 21.05 -23.76
N GLY A 34 -3.48 21.73 -23.92
CA GLY A 34 -3.55 23.12 -24.37
C GLY A 34 -3.37 24.17 -23.27
N LYS A 35 -3.31 23.74 -22.00
CA LYS A 35 -3.21 24.59 -20.81
C LYS A 35 -1.83 24.55 -20.16
N ILE A 36 -0.93 23.68 -20.62
CA ILE A 36 0.40 23.46 -20.04
C ILE A 36 1.50 23.71 -21.06
N THR A 37 2.73 23.96 -20.59
CA THR A 37 3.89 24.15 -21.47
C THR A 37 4.27 22.84 -22.18
N SER A 38 4.91 22.95 -23.34
CA SER A 38 5.41 21.79 -24.08
C SER A 38 6.36 20.92 -23.26
N ASP A 39 7.25 21.53 -22.45
CA ASP A 39 8.14 20.76 -21.57
C ASP A 39 7.39 20.00 -20.47
N THR A 40 6.34 20.59 -19.89
CA THR A 40 5.49 19.91 -18.89
C THR A 40 4.74 18.75 -19.55
N LEU A 41 4.19 18.96 -20.75
CA LEU A 41 3.52 17.91 -21.50
C LEU A 41 4.46 16.75 -21.81
N HIS A 42 5.68 17.03 -22.27
CA HIS A 42 6.69 16.00 -22.51
C HIS A 42 7.08 15.26 -21.22
N ALA A 43 7.25 15.97 -20.10
CA ALA A 43 7.53 15.34 -18.81
C ALA A 43 6.41 14.37 -18.40
N LEU A 44 5.15 14.78 -18.54
CA LEU A 44 3.99 13.93 -18.25
C LEU A 44 3.91 12.71 -19.18
N ILE A 45 4.19 12.88 -20.47
CA ILE A 45 4.21 11.75 -21.42
C ILE A 45 5.30 10.74 -21.02
N LEU A 46 6.51 11.22 -20.70
CA LEU A 46 7.60 10.37 -20.25
C LEU A 46 7.28 9.67 -18.92
N PHE A 47 6.62 10.35 -17.99
CA PHE A 47 6.15 9.72 -16.75
C PHE A 47 5.16 8.58 -17.03
N GLY A 48 4.26 8.76 -18.00
CA GLY A 48 3.41 7.67 -18.50
C GLY A 48 4.22 6.52 -19.12
N GLY A 49 5.28 6.84 -19.87
CA GLY A 49 6.23 5.85 -20.41
C GLY A 49 6.93 5.02 -19.31
N ALA A 50 7.29 5.64 -18.18
CA ALA A 50 7.79 4.92 -17.01
C ALA A 50 6.73 3.94 -16.47
N GLY A 51 5.45 4.33 -16.46
CA GLY A 51 4.34 3.44 -16.12
C GLY A 51 4.20 2.25 -17.07
N VAL A 52 4.34 2.45 -18.37
CA VAL A 52 4.35 1.35 -19.36
C VAL A 52 5.49 0.37 -19.08
N ALA A 53 6.67 0.89 -18.74
CA ALA A 53 7.81 0.05 -18.39
C ALA A 53 7.55 -0.79 -17.12
N LEU A 54 6.87 -0.23 -16.12
CA LEU A 54 6.46 -0.99 -14.92
C LEU A 54 5.41 -2.07 -15.22
N ALA A 55 4.51 -1.84 -16.17
CA ALA A 55 3.57 -2.87 -16.62
C ALA A 55 4.33 -4.04 -17.29
N GLY A 56 5.27 -3.72 -18.18
CA GLY A 56 6.15 -4.71 -18.80
C GLY A 56 6.98 -5.48 -17.76
N LEU A 57 7.51 -4.80 -16.74
CA LEU A 57 8.23 -5.42 -15.63
C LEU A 57 7.34 -6.37 -14.81
N SER A 58 6.09 -6.00 -14.56
CA SER A 58 5.13 -6.81 -13.80
C SER A 58 4.80 -8.11 -14.54
N VAL A 59 4.55 -8.03 -15.86
CA VAL A 59 4.35 -9.21 -16.71
C VAL A 59 5.62 -10.07 -16.77
N ALA A 60 6.79 -9.45 -17.01
CA ALA A 60 8.06 -10.16 -17.12
C ALA A 60 8.40 -10.93 -15.84
N SER A 61 8.22 -10.29 -14.68
CA SER A 61 8.48 -10.91 -13.36
C SER A 61 7.52 -12.04 -13.03
N SER A 62 6.36 -12.11 -13.71
CA SER A 62 5.35 -13.15 -13.51
C SER A 62 5.53 -14.34 -14.43
N LEU A 63 6.01 -14.11 -15.66
CA LEU A 63 6.08 -15.15 -16.69
C LEU A 63 7.46 -15.80 -16.84
N TYR A 64 8.53 -15.12 -16.42
CA TYR A 64 9.89 -15.59 -16.62
C TYR A 64 10.62 -15.79 -15.30
N SER A 65 11.19 -16.99 -15.13
CA SER A 65 12.12 -17.26 -14.04
C SER A 65 13.47 -16.59 -14.31
N GLY A 66 13.89 -15.65 -13.46
CA GLY A 66 15.20 -15.02 -13.50
C GLY A 66 15.17 -13.52 -13.81
N THR A 67 16.32 -12.85 -13.64
CA THR A 67 16.37 -11.38 -13.72
C THR A 67 16.54 -10.84 -15.14
N ALA A 68 16.89 -11.67 -16.12
CA ALA A 68 17.22 -11.22 -17.48
C ALA A 68 16.05 -10.52 -18.19
N ALA A 69 14.85 -11.10 -18.13
CA ALA A 69 13.65 -10.53 -18.72
C ALA A 69 13.24 -9.18 -18.08
N ASN A 70 13.64 -8.93 -16.83
CA ASN A 70 13.28 -7.74 -16.07
C ASN A 70 14.17 -6.53 -16.39
N ARG A 71 15.42 -6.76 -16.82
CA ARG A 71 16.44 -5.69 -16.98
C ARG A 71 16.04 -4.60 -17.98
N PRO A 72 15.54 -4.92 -19.19
CA PRO A 72 15.16 -3.89 -20.16
C PRO A 72 14.06 -3.00 -19.62
N TRP A 73 13.09 -3.58 -18.90
CA TRP A 73 11.99 -2.85 -18.30
C TRP A 73 12.44 -1.92 -17.17
N ILE A 74 13.36 -2.37 -16.31
CA ILE A 74 13.93 -1.54 -15.25
C ILE A 74 14.71 -0.36 -15.84
N VAL A 75 15.51 -0.60 -16.88
CA VAL A 75 16.28 0.47 -17.54
C VAL A 75 15.35 1.47 -18.22
N LEU A 76 14.32 1.01 -18.93
CA LEU A 76 13.31 1.88 -19.53
C LEU A 76 12.55 2.69 -18.48
N PHE A 77 12.18 2.07 -17.36
CA PHE A 77 11.52 2.73 -16.24
C PHE A 77 12.33 3.93 -15.74
N PHE A 78 13.60 3.70 -15.37
CA PHE A 78 14.45 4.78 -14.88
C PHE A 78 14.79 5.82 -15.96
N ALA A 79 15.02 5.38 -17.19
CA ALA A 79 15.26 6.27 -18.32
C ALA A 79 14.12 7.28 -18.47
N PHE A 80 12.88 6.79 -18.56
CA PHE A 80 11.71 7.65 -18.68
C PHE A 80 11.51 8.54 -17.46
N LEU A 81 11.73 8.00 -16.26
CA LEU A 81 11.55 8.74 -15.01
C LEU A 81 12.55 9.88 -14.86
N ILE A 82 13.85 9.64 -15.11
CA ILE A 82 14.89 10.67 -15.01
C ILE A 82 14.69 11.75 -16.07
N VAL A 83 14.38 11.37 -17.31
CA VAL A 83 14.13 12.36 -18.37
C VAL A 83 12.91 13.21 -18.02
N SER A 84 11.86 12.60 -17.47
CA SER A 84 10.67 13.30 -16.99
C SER A 84 11.04 14.32 -15.90
N GLN A 85 11.84 13.91 -14.90
CA GLN A 85 12.30 14.78 -13.81
C GLN A 85 13.16 15.93 -14.33
N VAL A 86 14.14 15.65 -15.18
CA VAL A 86 15.05 16.67 -15.76
C VAL A 86 14.27 17.69 -16.60
N LYS A 87 13.24 17.26 -17.32
CA LYS A 87 12.37 18.16 -18.09
C LYS A 87 11.61 19.16 -17.22
N VAL A 88 11.28 18.78 -15.99
CA VAL A 88 10.66 19.69 -15.02
C VAL A 88 11.71 20.52 -14.29
N ALA A 89 12.84 19.91 -13.91
CA ALA A 89 13.86 20.53 -13.06
C ALA A 89 14.71 21.60 -13.78
N THR A 90 14.88 21.52 -15.11
CA THR A 90 15.71 22.48 -15.84
C THR A 90 15.19 22.79 -17.24
N LYS A 91 15.40 24.04 -17.67
CA LYS A 91 15.13 24.51 -19.05
C LYS A 91 16.36 24.42 -19.97
N SER A 92 17.50 23.97 -19.46
CA SER A 92 18.75 23.94 -20.23
C SER A 92 18.76 22.83 -21.28
N LYS A 93 18.80 23.23 -22.56
CA LYS A 93 18.90 22.30 -23.71
C LYS A 93 20.13 21.40 -23.61
N ARG A 94 21.27 21.92 -23.11
CA ARG A 94 22.51 21.13 -22.95
C ARG A 94 22.31 19.97 -21.96
N ILE A 95 21.63 20.22 -20.85
CA ILE A 95 21.34 19.19 -19.84
C ILE A 95 20.34 18.17 -20.39
N HIS A 96 19.35 18.60 -21.18
CA HIS A 96 18.42 17.69 -21.86
C HIS A 96 19.15 16.76 -22.82
N TYR A 97 19.99 17.29 -23.72
CA TYR A 97 20.77 16.47 -24.66
C TYR A 97 21.75 15.52 -23.97
N ALA A 98 22.43 15.97 -22.91
CA ALA A 98 23.30 15.10 -22.13
C ALA A 98 22.51 13.96 -21.47
N THR A 99 21.33 14.25 -20.91
CA THR A 99 20.46 13.24 -20.29
C THR A 99 19.96 12.23 -21.32
N TYR A 100 19.57 12.68 -22.53
CA TYR A 100 19.19 11.78 -23.62
C TYR A 100 20.34 10.86 -24.03
N GLY A 101 21.56 11.38 -24.14
CA GLY A 101 22.75 10.59 -24.43
C GLY A 101 23.01 9.50 -23.38
N ILE A 102 22.96 9.88 -22.09
CA ILE A 102 23.12 8.94 -20.97
C ILE A 102 22.02 7.86 -21.00
N VAL A 103 20.78 8.24 -21.28
CA VAL A 103 19.64 7.31 -21.35
C VAL A 103 19.79 6.31 -22.49
N ILE A 104 20.18 6.76 -23.69
CA ILE A 104 20.43 5.86 -24.83
C ILE A 104 21.55 4.89 -24.49
N LEU A 105 22.65 5.37 -23.90
CA LEU A 105 23.75 4.53 -23.45
C LEU A 105 23.31 3.51 -22.39
N ALA A 106 22.49 3.93 -21.42
CA ALA A 106 21.96 3.04 -20.39
C ALA A 106 21.07 1.94 -20.99
N ILE A 107 20.21 2.27 -21.96
CA ILE A 107 19.36 1.31 -22.67
C ILE A 107 20.22 0.31 -23.47
N LEU A 108 21.18 0.79 -24.25
CA LEU A 108 22.09 -0.06 -25.02
C LEU A 108 22.90 -0.98 -24.10
N PHE A 109 23.47 -0.44 -23.03
CA PHE A 109 24.21 -1.21 -22.05
C PHE A 109 23.33 -2.26 -21.36
N GLY A 110 22.11 -1.89 -20.96
CA GLY A 110 21.13 -2.81 -20.37
C GLY A 110 20.78 -3.98 -21.29
N MET A 111 20.60 -3.72 -22.59
CA MET A 111 20.36 -4.77 -23.59
C MET A 111 21.57 -5.69 -23.77
N VAL A 112 22.78 -5.13 -23.85
CA VAL A 112 24.02 -5.91 -23.96
C VAL A 112 24.22 -6.82 -22.73
N VAL A 113 24.01 -6.29 -21.53
CA VAL A 113 24.12 -7.06 -20.28
C VAL A 113 23.02 -8.14 -20.17
N ALA A 114 21.81 -7.87 -20.66
CA ALA A 114 20.75 -8.88 -20.73
C ALA A 114 21.12 -10.05 -21.66
N HIS A 115 21.77 -9.76 -22.78
CA HIS A 115 22.22 -10.79 -23.72
C HIS A 115 23.44 -11.58 -23.20
N ALA A 116 24.40 -10.91 -22.57
CA ALA A 116 25.67 -11.52 -22.16
C ALA A 116 25.61 -12.36 -20.88
N SER A 117 24.60 -12.18 -20.01
CA SER A 117 24.49 -12.92 -18.75
C SER A 117 23.03 -13.24 -18.40
N PRO A 118 22.47 -14.33 -18.95
CA PRO A 118 21.05 -14.67 -18.80
C PRO A 118 20.65 -15.10 -17.37
N THR A 119 21.59 -15.52 -16.52
CA THR A 119 21.25 -16.16 -15.24
C THR A 119 21.95 -15.61 -13.99
N GLN A 120 22.70 -14.50 -14.08
CA GLN A 120 23.26 -13.83 -12.90
C GLN A 120 23.06 -12.33 -12.93
N THR A 121 22.64 -11.75 -11.80
CA THR A 121 22.59 -10.30 -11.55
C THR A 121 24.02 -9.76 -11.68
N SER A 122 24.33 -9.15 -12.84
CA SER A 122 25.67 -8.58 -13.07
C SER A 122 25.98 -7.53 -11.99
N PRO A 123 27.12 -7.61 -11.27
CA PRO A 123 27.51 -6.60 -10.30
C PRO A 123 27.57 -5.19 -10.90
N ILE A 124 27.90 -5.09 -12.19
CA ILE A 124 27.94 -3.83 -12.93
C ILE A 124 26.52 -3.26 -13.11
N LEU A 125 25.54 -4.11 -13.40
CA LEU A 125 24.13 -3.69 -13.49
C LEU A 125 23.63 -3.16 -12.14
N LEU A 126 23.96 -3.84 -11.04
CA LEU A 126 23.61 -3.41 -9.70
C LEU A 126 24.21 -2.04 -9.37
N PHE A 127 25.48 -1.84 -9.69
CA PHE A 127 26.17 -0.56 -9.50
C PHE A 127 25.52 0.57 -10.32
N VAL A 128 25.29 0.33 -11.62
CA VAL A 128 24.67 1.31 -12.51
C VAL A 128 23.25 1.67 -12.07
N LEU A 129 22.42 0.67 -11.74
CA LEU A 129 21.05 0.92 -11.25
C LEU A 129 21.05 1.66 -9.90
N SER A 130 22.04 1.42 -9.03
CA SER A 130 22.18 2.15 -7.78
C SER A 130 22.49 3.63 -8.01
N ILE A 131 23.37 3.94 -8.97
CA ILE A 131 23.67 5.33 -9.35
C ILE A 131 22.44 6.01 -9.96
N ILE A 132 21.75 5.33 -10.88
CA ILE A 132 20.55 5.83 -11.55
C ILE A 132 19.43 6.05 -10.53
N PHE A 133 19.23 5.12 -9.59
CA PHE A 133 18.29 5.26 -8.50
C PHE A 133 18.63 6.46 -7.62
N ALA A 134 19.89 6.60 -7.19
CA ALA A 134 20.34 7.73 -6.38
C ALA A 134 20.12 9.07 -7.10
N ALA A 135 20.43 9.14 -8.40
CA ALA A 135 20.18 10.32 -9.22
C ALA A 135 18.68 10.66 -9.29
N SER A 136 17.82 9.66 -9.54
CA SER A 136 16.36 9.87 -9.60
C SER A 136 15.77 10.24 -8.23
N LEU A 137 16.32 9.69 -7.15
CA LEU A 137 15.95 10.04 -5.79
C LEU A 137 16.31 11.50 -5.47
N LEU A 138 17.55 11.91 -5.76
CA LEU A 138 18.00 13.29 -5.56
C LEU A 138 17.17 14.27 -6.38
N LEU A 139 16.87 13.94 -7.65
CA LEU A 139 16.00 14.75 -8.49
C LEU A 139 14.56 14.82 -7.95
N SER A 140 14.02 13.71 -7.45
CA SER A 140 12.68 13.69 -6.85
C SER A 140 12.61 14.53 -5.58
N LEU A 141 13.62 14.44 -4.72
CA LEU A 141 13.74 15.26 -3.50
C LEU A 141 13.89 16.73 -3.84
N PHE A 142 14.72 17.06 -4.85
CA PHE A 142 14.86 18.43 -5.36
C PHE A 142 13.53 18.98 -5.88
N LEU A 143 12.81 18.21 -6.71
CA LEU A 143 11.51 18.61 -7.24
C LEU A 143 10.44 18.74 -6.16
N LEU A 144 10.46 17.87 -5.15
CA LEU A 144 9.54 17.94 -4.01
C LEU A 144 9.81 19.19 -3.15
N TRP A 145 11.07 19.56 -3.00
CA TRP A 145 11.49 20.76 -2.28
C TRP A 145 11.13 22.05 -3.04
N ASP A 146 11.40 22.10 -4.34
CA ASP A 146 11.18 23.27 -5.18
C ASP A 146 9.70 23.47 -5.55
N SER A 147 8.98 22.39 -5.85
CA SER A 147 7.60 22.43 -6.32
C SER A 147 6.78 21.21 -5.84
N PRO A 148 6.35 21.21 -4.56
CA PRO A 148 5.60 20.10 -3.99
C PRO A 148 4.25 19.94 -4.70
N SER A 149 4.09 18.78 -5.33
CA SER A 149 2.96 18.43 -6.20
C SER A 149 2.71 16.91 -6.16
N PRO A 150 1.51 16.44 -6.54
CA PRO A 150 1.22 15.00 -6.56
C PRO A 150 2.18 14.24 -7.48
N PHE A 151 2.66 14.91 -8.52
CA PHE A 151 3.70 14.41 -9.40
C PHE A 151 5.04 14.20 -8.66
N SER A 152 5.58 15.23 -8.01
CA SER A 152 6.86 15.13 -7.27
C SER A 152 6.82 14.14 -6.10
N ALA A 153 5.77 14.17 -5.28
CA ALA A 153 5.60 13.25 -4.15
C ALA A 153 5.33 11.82 -4.64
N GLY A 154 4.52 11.67 -5.69
CA GLY A 154 4.23 10.38 -6.31
C GLY A 154 5.48 9.70 -6.86
N MET A 155 6.40 10.46 -7.48
CA MET A 155 7.70 9.92 -7.91
C MET A 155 8.54 9.41 -6.74
N LEU A 156 8.59 10.15 -5.63
CA LEU A 156 9.33 9.73 -4.44
C LEU A 156 8.76 8.44 -3.84
N VAL A 157 7.43 8.36 -3.69
CA VAL A 157 6.75 7.17 -3.17
C VAL A 157 6.95 5.97 -4.11
N LEU A 158 6.88 6.20 -5.42
CA LEU A 158 7.13 5.17 -6.42
C LEU A 158 8.57 4.64 -6.36
N LEU A 159 9.56 5.54 -6.22
CA LEU A 159 10.97 5.15 -6.05
C LEU A 159 11.18 4.36 -4.76
N ALA A 160 10.59 4.78 -3.65
CA ALA A 160 10.67 4.06 -2.38
C ALA A 160 10.08 2.64 -2.50
N ALA A 161 8.91 2.50 -3.12
CA ALA A 161 8.30 1.19 -3.37
C ALA A 161 9.15 0.33 -4.32
N PHE A 162 9.68 0.94 -5.39
CA PHE A 162 10.55 0.27 -6.34
C PHE A 162 11.83 -0.23 -5.66
N LEU A 163 12.42 0.53 -4.75
CA LEU A 163 13.61 0.10 -4.01
C LEU A 163 13.36 -1.17 -3.20
N VAL A 164 12.22 -1.24 -2.50
CA VAL A 164 11.85 -2.43 -1.71
C VAL A 164 11.66 -3.63 -2.63
N SER A 165 10.88 -3.49 -3.70
CA SER A 165 10.68 -4.56 -4.70
C SER A 165 12.01 -5.00 -5.34
N TRP A 166 12.88 -4.05 -5.68
CA TRP A 166 14.18 -4.29 -6.28
C TRP A 166 15.12 -5.09 -5.36
N ILE A 167 15.23 -4.70 -4.09
CA ILE A 167 16.03 -5.44 -3.11
C ILE A 167 15.55 -6.89 -3.02
N SER A 168 14.23 -7.09 -2.99
CA SER A 168 13.64 -8.44 -2.93
C SER A 168 13.87 -9.26 -4.21
N ILE A 169 13.88 -8.63 -5.40
CA ILE A 169 14.23 -9.30 -6.67
C ILE A 169 15.71 -9.73 -6.67
N VAL A 170 16.62 -8.82 -6.30
CA VAL A 170 18.07 -9.04 -6.39
C VAL A 170 18.56 -10.07 -5.37
N SER A 171 17.99 -10.06 -4.17
CA SER A 171 18.31 -11.01 -3.10
C SER A 171 17.77 -12.42 -3.35
N GLY A 172 16.93 -12.61 -4.37
CA GLY A 172 16.31 -13.91 -4.67
C GLY A 172 15.18 -14.28 -3.71
N ILE A 173 14.75 -13.37 -2.83
CA ILE A 173 13.71 -13.62 -1.81
C ILE A 173 12.44 -14.19 -2.46
N PHE A 174 11.99 -13.63 -3.59
CA PHE A 174 10.77 -14.09 -4.26
C PHE A 174 10.85 -15.48 -4.89
N GLN A 175 12.04 -15.92 -5.29
CA GLN A 175 12.23 -17.25 -5.86
C GLN A 175 12.13 -18.34 -4.78
N GLN A 176 12.45 -17.96 -3.53
CA GLN A 176 12.42 -18.83 -2.37
C GLN A 176 11.09 -18.72 -1.60
N ASN A 177 10.47 -17.53 -1.60
CA ASN A 177 9.27 -17.18 -0.84
C ASN A 177 8.25 -16.46 -1.76
N PRO A 178 7.59 -17.19 -2.67
CA PRO A 178 6.65 -16.62 -3.64
C PRO A 178 5.42 -15.96 -2.99
N GLU A 179 5.08 -16.30 -1.75
CA GLU A 179 4.04 -15.69 -0.92
C GLU A 179 4.23 -14.18 -0.72
N TYR A 180 5.46 -13.67 -0.85
CA TYR A 180 5.75 -12.23 -0.73
C TYR A 180 5.43 -11.42 -1.99
N PHE A 181 4.70 -11.99 -2.96
CA PHE A 181 4.37 -11.36 -4.25
C PHE A 181 3.80 -9.92 -4.14
N LEU A 182 3.11 -9.56 -3.04
CA LEU A 182 2.62 -8.20 -2.84
C LEU A 182 3.76 -7.16 -2.87
N VAL A 183 4.92 -7.48 -2.29
CA VAL A 183 6.10 -6.60 -2.28
C VAL A 183 6.64 -6.40 -3.69
N LEU A 184 6.60 -7.46 -4.52
CA LEU A 184 7.05 -7.41 -5.91
C LEU A 184 6.21 -6.40 -6.72
N PHE A 185 4.90 -6.42 -6.54
CA PHE A 185 3.94 -5.64 -7.33
C PHE A 185 3.56 -4.28 -6.72
N LEU A 186 4.00 -3.99 -5.49
CA LEU A 186 3.76 -2.72 -4.80
C LEU A 186 4.07 -1.47 -5.66
N PRO A 187 5.19 -1.39 -6.41
CA PRO A 187 5.48 -0.22 -7.26
C PRO A 187 4.39 0.00 -8.32
N ALA A 188 3.92 -1.08 -8.96
CA ALA A 188 2.92 -1.01 -10.00
C ALA A 188 1.51 -0.71 -9.46
N ILE A 189 1.18 -1.20 -8.25
CA ILE A 189 -0.05 -0.83 -7.52
C ILE A 189 -0.06 0.68 -7.22
N ILE A 190 1.04 1.21 -6.67
CA ILE A 190 1.18 2.63 -6.35
C ILE A 190 1.13 3.47 -7.63
N SER A 191 1.85 3.07 -8.68
CA SER A 191 1.78 3.73 -9.98
C SER A 191 0.36 3.76 -10.53
N SER A 192 -0.38 2.65 -10.44
CA SER A 192 -1.78 2.59 -10.90
C SER A 192 -2.62 3.64 -10.17
N ALA A 193 -2.52 3.71 -8.84
CA ALA A 193 -3.25 4.69 -8.04
C ALA A 193 -2.88 6.14 -8.37
N LEU A 194 -1.58 6.42 -8.59
CA LEU A 194 -1.08 7.74 -9.00
C LEU A 194 -1.61 8.14 -10.38
N PHE A 195 -1.54 7.25 -11.38
CA PHE A 195 -1.99 7.51 -12.74
C PHE A 195 -3.51 7.69 -12.82
N ALA A 196 -4.28 6.84 -12.13
CA ALA A 196 -5.73 6.96 -12.05
C ALA A 196 -6.20 8.23 -11.32
N SER A 197 -5.37 8.78 -10.42
CA SER A 197 -5.68 9.98 -9.64
C SER A 197 -5.04 11.26 -10.17
N MET A 198 -4.34 11.23 -11.32
CA MET A 198 -3.71 12.44 -11.84
C MET A 198 -4.79 13.47 -12.18
N LEU A 199 -4.61 14.71 -11.69
CA LEU A 199 -5.60 15.81 -11.73
C LEU A 199 -6.84 15.64 -10.84
N LYS A 200 -6.90 14.57 -10.04
CA LYS A 200 -7.93 14.36 -9.01
C LYS A 200 -7.37 14.72 -7.62
N PRO A 201 -8.22 14.91 -6.59
CA PRO A 201 -7.76 15.19 -5.23
C PRO A 201 -6.83 14.10 -4.69
N TRP A 202 -5.78 14.49 -3.95
CA TRP A 202 -4.75 13.58 -3.41
C TRP A 202 -5.31 12.43 -2.58
N ARG A 203 -6.47 12.63 -1.94
CA ARG A 203 -7.16 11.57 -1.19
C ARG A 203 -7.42 10.32 -2.03
N ARG A 204 -7.71 10.47 -3.33
CA ARG A 204 -8.00 9.35 -4.23
C ARG A 204 -6.79 8.43 -4.39
N ILE A 205 -5.55 8.95 -4.26
CA ILE A 205 -4.35 8.11 -4.30
C ILE A 205 -4.36 7.12 -3.14
N ILE A 206 -4.65 7.59 -1.91
CA ILE A 206 -4.67 6.74 -0.71
C ILE A 206 -5.77 5.69 -0.84
N THR A 207 -6.99 6.11 -1.20
CA THR A 207 -8.14 5.23 -1.40
C THR A 207 -7.85 4.16 -2.48
N LEU A 208 -7.28 4.56 -3.62
CA LEU A 208 -6.97 3.64 -4.71
C LEU A 208 -5.80 2.70 -4.41
N VAL A 209 -4.79 3.11 -3.63
CA VAL A 209 -3.73 2.19 -3.20
C VAL A 209 -4.31 1.04 -2.39
N VAL A 210 -5.17 1.34 -1.40
CA VAL A 210 -5.82 0.30 -0.60
C VAL A 210 -6.71 -0.59 -1.46
N LEU A 211 -7.54 0.01 -2.32
CA LEU A 211 -8.41 -0.70 -3.24
C LEU A 211 -7.64 -1.64 -4.17
N PHE A 212 -6.62 -1.13 -4.85
CA PHE A 212 -5.84 -1.91 -5.81
C PHE A 212 -5.03 -3.00 -5.12
N THR A 213 -4.51 -2.75 -3.91
CA THR A 213 -3.87 -3.79 -3.09
C THR A 213 -4.87 -4.90 -2.76
N ALA A 214 -6.08 -4.55 -2.34
CA ALA A 214 -7.14 -5.51 -2.07
C ALA A 214 -7.53 -6.31 -3.31
N ILE A 215 -7.68 -5.66 -4.47
CA ILE A 215 -8.01 -6.34 -5.74
C ILE A 215 -6.92 -7.32 -6.14
N VAL A 216 -5.65 -6.90 -6.08
CA VAL A 216 -4.52 -7.74 -6.48
C VAL A 216 -4.43 -8.99 -5.60
N VAL A 217 -4.40 -8.82 -4.28
CA VAL A 217 -4.28 -9.94 -3.33
C VAL A 217 -5.56 -10.78 -3.29
N GLY A 218 -6.73 -10.15 -3.23
CA GLY A 218 -8.01 -10.83 -3.19
C GLY A 218 -8.24 -11.69 -4.43
N THR A 219 -7.97 -11.16 -5.63
CA THR A 219 -8.15 -11.90 -6.88
C THR A 219 -7.12 -13.02 -7.02
N SER A 220 -5.84 -12.76 -6.71
CA SER A 220 -4.79 -13.79 -6.82
C SER A 220 -5.06 -14.97 -5.90
N MET A 221 -5.36 -14.70 -4.63
CA MET A 221 -5.61 -15.72 -3.61
C MET A 221 -6.94 -16.43 -3.87
N PHE A 222 -7.98 -15.72 -4.31
CA PHE A 222 -9.27 -16.31 -4.66
C PHE A 222 -9.14 -17.34 -5.78
N ILE A 223 -8.53 -16.95 -6.91
CA ILE A 223 -8.43 -17.84 -8.08
C ILE A 223 -7.49 -19.01 -7.77
N ALA A 224 -6.34 -18.75 -7.13
CA ALA A 224 -5.38 -19.80 -6.81
C ALA A 224 -5.95 -20.84 -5.84
N SER A 225 -6.61 -20.41 -4.76
CA SER A 225 -7.23 -21.33 -3.78
C SER A 225 -8.44 -22.08 -4.36
N PHE A 226 -9.26 -21.41 -5.18
CA PHE A 226 -10.40 -22.04 -5.84
C PHE A 226 -9.96 -23.18 -6.77
N LEU A 227 -8.96 -22.92 -7.63
CA LEU A 227 -8.46 -23.93 -8.57
C LEU A 227 -7.69 -25.06 -7.87
N ALA A 228 -7.08 -24.78 -6.71
CA ALA A 228 -6.43 -25.80 -5.88
C ALA A 228 -7.43 -26.64 -5.06
N GLY A 229 -8.70 -26.24 -4.95
CA GLY A 229 -9.70 -26.89 -4.10
C GLY A 229 -9.59 -26.53 -2.61
N ASP A 230 -8.76 -25.54 -2.26
CA ASP A 230 -8.49 -25.11 -0.88
C ASP A 230 -9.65 -24.25 -0.33
N THR A 231 -10.77 -24.90 -0.01
CA THR A 231 -12.05 -24.25 0.31
C THR A 231 -11.96 -23.30 1.51
N ARG A 232 -11.13 -23.60 2.51
CA ARG A 232 -10.95 -22.74 3.70
C ARG A 232 -10.26 -21.42 3.33
N ILE A 233 -9.15 -21.49 2.60
CA ILE A 233 -8.42 -20.32 2.10
C ILE A 233 -9.32 -19.49 1.17
N TRP A 234 -10.05 -20.16 0.28
CA TRP A 234 -10.98 -19.53 -0.65
C TRP A 234 -12.07 -18.73 0.06
N LEU A 235 -12.81 -19.36 0.99
CA LEU A 235 -13.88 -18.69 1.73
C LEU A 235 -13.34 -17.52 2.56
N LEU A 236 -12.24 -17.72 3.29
CA LEU A 236 -11.65 -16.65 4.09
C LEU A 236 -11.24 -15.46 3.21
N THR A 237 -10.64 -15.74 2.04
CA THR A 237 -10.24 -14.71 1.08
C THR A 237 -11.43 -13.87 0.63
N VAL A 238 -12.55 -14.50 0.28
CA VAL A 238 -13.77 -13.79 -0.17
C VAL A 238 -14.29 -12.85 0.91
N PHE A 239 -14.49 -13.35 2.13
CA PHE A 239 -15.07 -12.54 3.20
C PHE A 239 -14.11 -11.46 3.72
N SER A 240 -12.81 -11.76 3.78
CA SER A 240 -11.77 -10.79 4.14
C SER A 240 -11.62 -9.71 3.07
N PHE A 241 -11.69 -10.06 1.79
CA PHE A 241 -11.70 -9.10 0.69
C PHE A 241 -12.89 -8.13 0.80
N LEU A 242 -14.10 -8.64 1.07
CA LEU A 242 -15.28 -7.81 1.30
C LEU A 242 -15.14 -6.91 2.53
N ALA A 243 -14.56 -7.42 3.62
CA ALA A 243 -14.27 -6.64 4.82
C ALA A 243 -13.32 -5.47 4.53
N ALA A 244 -12.19 -5.75 3.86
CA ALA A 244 -11.24 -4.71 3.45
C ALA A 244 -11.87 -3.68 2.51
N PHE A 245 -12.73 -4.13 1.58
CA PHE A 245 -13.44 -3.27 0.63
C PHE A 245 -14.49 -2.38 1.33
N SER A 246 -15.18 -2.89 2.35
CA SER A 246 -16.19 -2.14 3.11
C SER A 246 -15.64 -0.87 3.78
N ALA A 247 -14.35 -0.87 4.15
CA ALA A 247 -13.69 0.28 4.78
C ALA A 247 -13.39 1.43 3.81
N ILE A 248 -13.39 1.19 2.49
CA ILE A 248 -12.94 2.18 1.49
C ILE A 248 -13.82 3.44 1.49
N GLY A 249 -15.14 3.31 1.65
CA GLY A 249 -16.04 4.46 1.76
C GLY A 249 -15.73 5.35 2.96
N GLY A 250 -15.39 4.73 4.10
CA GLY A 250 -14.91 5.43 5.29
C GLY A 250 -13.56 6.12 5.06
N ILE A 251 -12.58 5.42 4.45
CA ILE A 251 -11.26 5.98 4.14
C ILE A 251 -11.42 7.25 3.29
N ASP A 252 -12.15 7.18 2.17
CA ASP A 252 -12.30 8.30 1.24
C ASP A 252 -12.95 9.52 1.91
N PHE A 253 -14.01 9.31 2.70
CA PHE A 253 -14.67 10.36 3.47
C PHE A 253 -13.75 11.01 4.50
N PHE A 254 -13.09 10.23 5.35
CA PHE A 254 -12.29 10.80 6.44
C PHE A 254 -11.00 11.46 5.94
N VAL A 255 -10.42 10.98 4.84
CA VAL A 255 -9.27 11.64 4.21
C VAL A 255 -9.70 12.99 3.62
N GLU A 256 -10.87 13.08 2.99
CA GLU A 256 -11.44 14.35 2.54
C GLU A 256 -11.65 15.31 3.71
N GLN A 257 -12.32 14.86 4.77
CA GLN A 257 -12.56 15.68 5.95
C GLN A 257 -11.25 16.18 6.58
N TYR A 258 -10.21 15.34 6.63
CA TYR A 258 -8.89 15.76 7.10
C TYR A 258 -8.26 16.85 6.22
N GLN A 259 -8.38 16.73 4.89
CA GLN A 259 -7.80 17.68 3.95
C GLN A 259 -8.52 19.03 3.98
N GLU A 260 -9.85 19.03 4.09
CA GLU A 260 -10.69 20.23 4.07
C GLU A 260 -10.66 20.98 5.40
N THR A 261 -10.83 20.26 6.51
CA THR A 261 -10.96 20.89 7.84
C THR A 261 -9.64 21.03 8.58
N ARG A 262 -8.60 20.27 8.18
CA ARG A 262 -7.34 20.10 8.92
C ARG A 262 -7.53 19.58 10.36
N ALA A 263 -8.73 19.11 10.71
CA ALA A 263 -9.00 18.48 11.98
C ALA A 263 -8.29 17.12 12.04
N ARG A 264 -7.51 16.88 13.09
CA ARG A 264 -6.66 15.68 13.18
C ARG A 264 -7.44 14.37 13.39
N ILE A 265 -8.63 14.42 13.99
CA ILE A 265 -9.45 13.24 14.31
C ILE A 265 -9.82 12.45 13.03
N PRO A 266 -10.39 13.08 11.97
CA PRO A 266 -10.54 12.42 10.67
C PRO A 266 -9.26 11.77 10.15
N GLY A 267 -8.11 12.44 10.30
CA GLY A 267 -6.81 11.88 9.92
C GLY A 267 -6.46 10.60 10.67
N TYR A 268 -6.72 10.54 11.98
CA TYR A 268 -6.50 9.32 12.77
C TYR A 268 -7.48 8.20 12.40
N ILE A 269 -8.75 8.52 12.12
CA ILE A 269 -9.72 7.52 11.62
C ILE A 269 -9.27 6.97 10.26
N SER A 270 -8.81 7.82 9.34
CA SER A 270 -8.28 7.39 8.06
C SER A 270 -7.09 6.45 8.21
N VAL A 271 -6.13 6.79 9.07
CA VAL A 271 -4.97 5.91 9.33
C VAL A 271 -5.43 4.57 9.91
N PHE A 272 -6.36 4.58 10.86
CA PHE A 272 -6.91 3.36 11.44
C PHE A 272 -7.57 2.46 10.38
N LEU A 273 -8.44 3.02 9.52
CA LEU A 273 -9.12 2.25 8.47
C LEU A 273 -8.16 1.77 7.38
N VAL A 274 -7.18 2.58 6.98
CA VAL A 274 -6.12 2.15 6.04
C VAL A 274 -5.31 1.00 6.63
N SER A 275 -4.86 1.12 7.89
CA SER A 275 -4.13 0.06 8.57
C SER A 275 -4.99 -1.20 8.72
N LEU A 276 -6.28 -1.08 9.06
CA LEU A 276 -7.20 -2.21 9.09
C LEU A 276 -7.28 -2.93 7.74
N SER A 277 -7.52 -2.19 6.64
CA SER A 277 -7.60 -2.81 5.32
C SER A 277 -6.29 -3.52 4.96
N LEU A 278 -5.13 -2.90 5.23
CA LEU A 278 -3.83 -3.52 4.96
C LEU A 278 -3.57 -4.74 5.85
N LEU A 279 -4.04 -4.73 7.10
CA LEU A 279 -3.97 -5.86 8.01
C LEU A 279 -4.75 -7.05 7.44
N ILE A 280 -6.01 -6.82 7.08
CA ILE A 280 -6.87 -7.86 6.48
C ILE A 280 -6.24 -8.41 5.20
N ILE A 281 -5.71 -7.54 4.33
CA ILE A 281 -5.09 -7.96 3.07
C ILE A 281 -3.84 -8.81 3.33
N ASN A 282 -2.97 -8.40 4.26
CA ASN A 282 -1.80 -9.20 4.62
C ASN A 282 -2.20 -10.54 5.22
N HIS A 283 -3.25 -10.56 6.05
CA HIS A 283 -3.74 -11.77 6.69
C HIS A 283 -4.29 -12.81 5.72
N ILE A 284 -4.87 -12.38 4.60
CA ILE A 284 -5.26 -13.32 3.54
C ILE A 284 -4.04 -14.15 3.08
N ILE A 285 -2.88 -13.51 2.91
CA ILE A 285 -1.64 -14.17 2.51
C ILE A 285 -1.11 -15.03 3.66
N PHE A 286 -0.99 -14.48 4.86
CA PHE A 286 -0.52 -15.18 6.06
C PHE A 286 -1.32 -16.45 6.32
N PHE A 287 -2.65 -16.36 6.38
CA PHE A 287 -3.53 -17.52 6.59
C PHE A 287 -3.37 -18.57 5.48
N GLY A 288 -3.21 -18.13 4.22
CA GLY A 288 -2.94 -19.03 3.11
C GLY A 288 -1.63 -19.81 3.29
N VAL A 289 -0.59 -19.17 3.83
CA VAL A 289 0.71 -19.81 4.12
C VAL A 289 0.55 -20.77 5.30
N PHE A 290 -0.12 -20.33 6.37
CA PHE A 290 -0.38 -21.14 7.55
C PHE A 290 -1.14 -22.42 7.23
N GLU A 291 -2.26 -22.32 6.50
CA GLU A 291 -3.06 -23.50 6.11
C GLU A 291 -2.33 -24.43 5.13
N THR A 292 -1.47 -23.88 4.26
CA THR A 292 -0.75 -24.71 3.27
C THR A 292 0.49 -25.40 3.87
N SER A 293 1.23 -24.70 4.74
CA SER A 293 2.52 -25.18 5.27
C SER A 293 2.43 -25.76 6.68
N GLY A 294 1.37 -25.43 7.43
CA GLY A 294 1.24 -25.73 8.85
C GLY A 294 2.19 -24.92 9.76
N GLN A 295 2.86 -23.89 9.23
CA GLN A 295 3.84 -23.07 9.94
C GLN A 295 3.52 -21.58 9.83
N ASN A 296 3.87 -20.83 10.87
CA ASN A 296 3.78 -19.37 10.86
C ASN A 296 4.93 -18.78 10.05
N ASP A 297 4.60 -17.93 9.09
CA ASP A 297 5.58 -17.06 8.47
C ASP A 297 5.85 -15.86 9.39
N TRP A 298 7.04 -15.85 9.99
CA TRP A 298 7.43 -14.83 10.97
C TRP A 298 7.56 -13.41 10.36
N ASN A 299 7.87 -13.30 9.07
CA ASN A 299 7.98 -12.00 8.39
C ASN A 299 6.60 -11.42 8.11
N LEU A 300 5.65 -12.24 7.64
CA LEU A 300 4.26 -11.83 7.44
C LEU A 300 3.62 -11.48 8.79
N LEU A 301 3.84 -12.30 9.81
CA LEU A 301 3.33 -12.02 11.16
C LEU A 301 3.93 -10.73 11.74
N TYR A 302 5.22 -10.45 11.50
CA TYR A 302 5.81 -9.18 11.90
C TYR A 302 5.22 -7.99 11.13
N LEU A 303 4.87 -8.17 9.85
CA LEU A 303 4.19 -7.14 9.07
C LEU A 303 2.77 -6.88 9.61
N GLU A 304 2.00 -7.93 9.95
CA GLU A 304 0.71 -7.80 10.65
C GLU A 304 0.87 -7.04 11.95
N TRP A 305 1.86 -7.42 12.76
CA TRP A 305 2.17 -6.77 14.02
C TRP A 305 2.43 -5.27 13.86
N VAL A 306 3.28 -4.89 12.91
CA VAL A 306 3.56 -3.47 12.62
C VAL A 306 2.27 -2.76 12.22
N ILE A 307 1.51 -3.30 11.27
CA ILE A 307 0.26 -2.68 10.80
C ILE A 307 -0.77 -2.57 11.93
N GLY A 308 -0.90 -3.60 12.76
CA GLY A 308 -1.77 -3.66 13.93
C GLY A 308 -1.39 -2.63 15.00
N VAL A 309 -0.10 -2.43 15.27
CA VAL A 309 0.40 -1.38 16.16
C VAL A 309 0.04 0.02 15.64
N PHE A 310 0.17 0.25 14.32
CA PHE A 310 -0.29 1.51 13.69
C PHE A 310 -1.80 1.70 13.79
N ALA A 311 -2.59 0.64 13.56
CA ALA A 311 -4.04 0.66 13.71
C ALA A 311 -4.44 1.00 15.16
N ALA A 312 -3.85 0.32 16.14
CA ALA A 312 -4.10 0.55 17.56
C ALA A 312 -3.74 1.98 17.99
N GLY A 313 -2.57 2.48 17.57
CA GLY A 313 -2.15 3.86 17.82
C GLY A 313 -3.12 4.90 17.27
N ALA A 314 -3.57 4.72 16.03
CA ALA A 314 -4.54 5.59 15.40
C ALA A 314 -5.93 5.50 16.06
N TYR A 315 -6.37 4.31 16.43
CA TYR A 315 -7.62 4.07 17.17
C TYR A 315 -7.62 4.79 18.52
N VAL A 316 -6.56 4.62 19.32
CA VAL A 316 -6.40 5.29 20.62
C VAL A 316 -6.38 6.81 20.45
N MET A 317 -5.63 7.34 19.49
CA MET A 317 -5.57 8.78 19.24
C MET A 317 -6.92 9.38 18.82
N THR A 318 -7.72 8.64 18.06
CA THR A 318 -9.09 9.02 17.69
C THR A 318 -9.97 9.23 18.94
N SER A 319 -9.78 8.41 19.97
CA SER A 319 -10.57 8.47 21.21
C SER A 319 -10.08 9.52 22.21
N ILE A 320 -8.76 9.69 22.36
CA ILE A 320 -8.16 10.58 23.36
C ILE A 320 -8.24 12.04 22.90
N GLN A 321 -7.98 12.31 21.62
CA GLN A 321 -7.84 13.68 21.15
C GLN A 321 -9.07 14.58 21.41
N PRO A 322 -10.33 14.12 21.23
CA PRO A 322 -11.50 14.91 21.58
C PRO A 322 -11.60 15.27 23.08
N MET A 323 -10.93 14.52 23.95
CA MET A 323 -11.08 14.60 25.41
C MET A 323 -10.08 15.53 26.09
N VAL A 324 -9.00 15.90 25.40
CA VAL A 324 -7.85 16.57 26.02
C VAL A 324 -7.57 17.94 25.40
N SER A 325 -7.04 18.87 26.21
CA SER A 325 -6.63 20.20 25.76
C SER A 325 -5.44 20.16 24.80
N GLY A 326 -5.18 21.26 24.08
CA GLY A 326 -4.15 21.30 23.02
C GLY A 326 -2.75 20.86 23.45
N GLU A 327 -2.27 21.29 24.63
CA GLU A 327 -0.97 20.85 25.16
C GLU A 327 -0.97 19.37 25.57
N THR A 328 -2.01 18.93 26.30
CA THR A 328 -2.17 17.53 26.69
C THR A 328 -2.26 16.59 25.48
N SER A 329 -2.90 17.03 24.40
CA SER A 329 -2.96 16.31 23.11
C SER A 329 -1.57 16.08 22.52
N LYS A 330 -0.64 17.03 22.65
CA LYS A 330 0.73 16.86 22.17
C LYS A 330 1.48 15.80 22.98
N TYR A 331 1.32 15.79 24.30
CA TYR A 331 1.91 14.77 25.17
C TYR A 331 1.32 13.39 24.90
N ALA A 332 0.00 13.28 24.79
CA ALA A 332 -0.66 12.04 24.42
C ALA A 332 -0.13 11.49 23.09
N ARG A 333 -0.04 12.33 22.05
CA ARG A 333 0.52 11.93 20.75
C ARG A 333 1.96 11.44 20.87
N ARG A 334 2.82 12.13 21.64
CA ARG A 334 4.22 11.70 21.85
C ARG A 334 4.28 10.36 22.57
N PHE A 335 3.44 10.15 23.58
CA PHE A 335 3.34 8.88 24.28
C PHE A 335 2.88 7.74 23.36
N VAL A 336 1.81 7.95 22.58
CA VAL A 336 1.34 6.96 21.60
C VAL A 336 2.43 6.63 20.59
N LEU A 337 3.13 7.62 20.04
CA LEU A 337 4.24 7.39 19.10
C LEU A 337 5.40 6.61 19.74
N ALA A 338 5.75 6.94 21.00
CA ALA A 338 6.79 6.22 21.74
C ALA A 338 6.37 4.76 22.01
N PHE A 339 5.11 4.56 22.43
CA PHE A 339 4.54 3.22 22.61
C PHE A 339 4.57 2.42 21.32
N MET A 340 4.11 2.99 20.20
CA MET A 340 4.15 2.34 18.89
C MET A 340 5.58 1.99 18.48
N ALA A 341 6.54 2.90 18.65
CA ALA A 341 7.94 2.63 18.33
C ALA A 341 8.49 1.47 19.17
N VAL A 342 8.22 1.46 20.47
CA VAL A 342 8.62 0.37 21.37
C VAL A 342 7.97 -0.95 20.94
N MET A 343 6.65 -0.99 20.70
CA MET A 343 5.95 -2.21 20.31
C MET A 343 6.42 -2.73 18.95
N THR A 344 6.67 -1.87 17.97
CA THR A 344 7.26 -2.26 16.68
C THR A 344 8.64 -2.90 16.87
N VAL A 345 9.50 -2.31 17.69
CA VAL A 345 10.83 -2.86 17.97
C VAL A 345 10.73 -4.20 18.72
N LEU A 346 9.87 -4.30 19.73
CA LEU A 346 9.70 -5.52 20.52
C LEU A 346 9.06 -6.68 19.75
N GLY A 347 8.27 -6.39 18.72
CA GLY A 347 7.73 -7.41 17.82
C GLY A 347 8.77 -7.99 16.86
N ASN A 348 9.89 -7.30 16.63
CA ASN A 348 10.89 -7.74 15.67
C ASN A 348 11.61 -9.00 16.14
N GLU A 349 11.73 -10.01 15.26
CA GLU A 349 12.34 -11.29 15.59
C GLU A 349 13.80 -11.17 16.08
N TYR A 350 14.59 -10.25 15.49
CA TYR A 350 15.98 -10.04 15.91
C TYR A 350 16.09 -9.47 17.32
N VAL A 351 15.11 -8.68 17.75
CA VAL A 351 15.05 -8.11 19.10
C VAL A 351 14.53 -9.15 20.09
N ARG A 352 13.53 -9.91 19.66
CA ARG A 352 12.93 -10.99 20.44
C ARG A 352 13.94 -12.09 20.71
N TYR A 353 14.64 -12.62 19.72
CA TYR A 353 15.71 -13.63 19.82
C TYR A 353 15.48 -14.70 20.92
N GLY A 354 14.26 -15.24 21.00
CA GLY A 354 13.86 -16.24 22.00
C GLY A 354 13.66 -15.74 23.45
N ARG A 355 13.75 -14.44 23.70
CA ARG A 355 13.60 -13.81 25.03
C ARG A 355 12.14 -13.69 25.48
N TRP A 356 11.21 -13.54 24.53
CA TRP A 356 9.76 -13.51 24.75
C TRP A 356 9.05 -14.01 23.49
N VAL A 357 7.73 -14.17 23.55
CA VAL A 357 6.85 -14.53 22.42
C VAL A 357 5.88 -13.37 22.15
N TYR A 358 5.18 -13.37 21.01
CA TYR A 358 4.15 -12.35 20.74
C TYR A 358 3.09 -12.31 21.86
N ASP A 359 2.75 -13.47 22.42
CA ASP A 359 1.80 -13.61 23.53
C ASP A 359 2.18 -12.84 24.80
N ASP A 360 3.47 -12.57 25.02
CA ASP A 360 3.94 -11.82 26.19
C ASP A 360 3.71 -10.31 26.03
N ILE A 361 3.79 -9.81 24.80
CA ILE A 361 3.66 -8.38 24.46
C ILE A 361 2.24 -8.02 24.01
N PHE A 362 1.44 -9.01 23.58
CA PHE A 362 0.06 -8.82 23.14
C PHE A 362 -0.85 -8.23 24.23
N PRO A 363 -0.78 -8.63 25.52
CA PRO A 363 -1.60 -8.03 26.59
C PRO A 363 -1.36 -6.53 26.76
N LEU A 364 -0.14 -6.05 26.50
CA LEU A 364 0.17 -4.62 26.54
C LEU A 364 -0.55 -3.87 25.41
N LEU A 365 -0.55 -4.45 24.21
CA LEU A 365 -1.29 -3.90 23.06
C LEU A 365 -2.80 -3.92 23.32
N LEU A 366 -3.34 -5.00 23.90
CA LEU A 366 -4.74 -5.09 24.30
C LEU A 366 -5.12 -4.05 25.34
N GLY A 367 -4.30 -3.87 26.38
CA GLY A 367 -4.51 -2.84 27.40
C GLY A 367 -4.53 -1.45 26.77
N PHE A 368 -3.65 -1.21 25.80
CA PHE A 368 -3.61 0.04 25.04
C PHE A 368 -4.86 0.25 24.19
N VAL A 369 -5.34 -0.77 23.49
CA VAL A 369 -6.62 -0.73 22.76
C VAL A 369 -7.80 -0.51 23.71
N ALA A 370 -7.80 -1.12 24.89
CA ALA A 370 -8.83 -0.96 25.90
C ALA A 370 -8.94 0.50 26.39
N ILE A 371 -7.82 1.21 26.54
CA ILE A 371 -7.83 2.67 26.78
C ILE A 371 -8.57 3.39 25.66
N GLY A 372 -8.32 2.99 24.40
CA GLY A 372 -9.04 3.49 23.24
C GLY A 372 -10.56 3.26 23.33
N VAL A 373 -10.98 2.06 23.72
CA VAL A 373 -12.39 1.69 23.89
C VAL A 373 -13.07 2.53 24.98
N VAL A 374 -12.39 2.78 26.10
CA VAL A 374 -12.93 3.64 27.17
C VAL A 374 -13.11 5.08 26.67
N GLY A 375 -12.10 5.64 25.99
CA GLY A 375 -12.21 6.97 25.39
C GLY A 375 -13.32 7.03 24.34
N TYR A 376 -13.47 5.96 23.56
CA TYR A 376 -14.49 5.82 22.53
C TYR A 376 -15.91 5.96 23.11
N ILE A 377 -16.20 5.31 24.24
CA ILE A 377 -17.49 5.42 24.95
C ILE A 377 -17.79 6.89 25.31
N VAL A 378 -16.78 7.65 25.72
CA VAL A 378 -16.95 9.08 26.05
C VAL A 378 -17.24 9.91 24.81
N VAL A 379 -16.56 9.65 23.69
CA VAL A 379 -16.84 10.32 22.41
C VAL A 379 -18.28 10.08 21.97
N VAL A 380 -18.75 8.83 22.06
CA VAL A 380 -20.14 8.47 21.72
C VAL A 380 -21.14 9.20 22.61
N ARG A 381 -20.92 9.24 23.93
CA ARG A 381 -21.78 9.98 24.87
C ARG A 381 -21.86 11.46 24.47
N ARG A 382 -20.74 12.10 24.17
CA ARG A 382 -20.72 13.50 23.72
C ARG A 382 -21.49 13.72 22.41
N LEU A 383 -21.39 12.79 21.45
CA LEU A 383 -22.18 12.87 20.21
C LEU A 383 -23.68 12.73 20.48
N LEU A 384 -24.07 11.83 21.38
CA LEU A 384 -25.47 11.67 21.81
C LEU A 384 -25.99 12.93 22.52
N ASP A 385 -25.20 13.48 23.44
CA ASP A 385 -25.52 14.70 24.19
C ASP A 385 -25.62 15.93 23.26
N SER A 386 -24.89 15.92 22.14
CA SER A 386 -25.00 16.96 21.09
C SER A 386 -26.26 16.85 20.22
N GLY A 387 -27.12 15.85 20.45
CA GLY A 387 -28.34 15.60 19.69
C GLY A 387 -28.14 14.78 18.40
N ASN A 388 -26.90 14.46 18.03
CA ASN A 388 -26.56 13.77 16.79
C ASN A 388 -26.65 12.24 16.91
N ARG A 389 -27.84 11.70 17.21
CA ARG A 389 -28.05 10.26 17.45
C ARG A 389 -27.67 9.37 16.26
N SER A 390 -27.98 9.79 15.03
CA SER A 390 -27.64 9.04 13.81
C SER A 390 -26.12 8.98 13.60
N ALA A 391 -25.42 10.12 13.74
CA ALA A 391 -23.97 10.16 13.60
C ALA A 391 -23.26 9.33 14.69
N ALA A 392 -23.78 9.37 15.92
CA ALA A 392 -23.28 8.53 17.01
C ALA A 392 -23.44 7.04 16.68
N ALA A 393 -24.62 6.61 16.20
CA ALA A 393 -24.87 5.22 15.81
C ALA A 393 -23.96 4.74 14.68
N ASN A 394 -23.80 5.55 13.62
CA ASN A 394 -22.89 5.23 12.51
C ASN A 394 -21.42 5.19 12.96
N PHE A 395 -21.02 6.11 13.83
CA PHE A 395 -19.67 6.08 14.40
C PHE A 395 -19.43 4.82 15.25
N VAL A 396 -20.44 4.34 15.98
CA VAL A 396 -20.43 3.05 16.73
C VAL A 396 -20.31 1.87 15.82
N GLY A 397 -21.19 1.75 14.83
CA GLY A 397 -21.14 0.64 13.90
C GLY A 397 -19.81 0.59 13.14
N LEU A 398 -19.29 1.73 12.69
CA LEU A 398 -18.04 1.80 11.94
C LEU A 398 -16.83 1.41 12.81
N MET A 399 -16.63 2.08 13.95
CA MET A 399 -15.42 1.87 14.77
C MET A 399 -15.43 0.52 15.48
N THR A 400 -16.61 0.06 15.92
CA THR A 400 -16.75 -1.26 16.55
C THR A 400 -16.60 -2.36 15.51
N GLY A 401 -17.25 -2.22 14.34
CA GLY A 401 -17.11 -3.18 13.24
C GLY A 401 -15.65 -3.28 12.78
N ALA A 402 -14.99 -2.14 12.59
CA ALA A 402 -13.58 -2.07 12.21
C ALA A 402 -12.64 -2.75 13.23
N LEU A 403 -12.79 -2.44 14.52
CA LEU A 403 -11.98 -3.05 15.57
C LEU A 403 -12.27 -4.55 15.71
N ALA A 404 -13.54 -4.95 15.68
CA ALA A 404 -13.94 -6.34 15.75
C ALA A 404 -13.41 -7.14 14.56
N THR A 405 -13.42 -6.59 13.34
CA THR A 405 -12.79 -7.22 12.17
C THR A 405 -11.31 -7.47 12.40
N ALA A 406 -10.57 -6.49 12.94
CA ALA A 406 -9.15 -6.68 13.26
C ALA A 406 -8.95 -7.87 14.21
N PHE A 407 -9.74 -7.95 15.27
CA PHE A 407 -9.67 -9.08 16.21
C PHE A 407 -10.05 -10.41 15.56
N VAL A 408 -11.11 -10.46 14.76
CA VAL A 408 -11.56 -11.70 14.11
C VAL A 408 -10.50 -12.23 13.14
N VAL A 409 -9.82 -11.33 12.44
CA VAL A 409 -8.74 -11.67 11.52
C VAL A 409 -7.51 -12.16 12.28
N GLU A 410 -6.98 -11.38 13.22
CA GLU A 410 -5.81 -11.74 14.02
C GLU A 410 -5.98 -13.03 14.83
N TYR A 411 -7.21 -13.32 15.27
CA TYR A 411 -7.54 -14.54 16.02
C TYR A 411 -8.20 -15.63 15.18
N SER A 412 -8.16 -15.53 13.85
CA SER A 412 -8.84 -16.46 12.96
C SER A 412 -8.39 -17.91 13.16
N ASP A 413 -7.14 -18.13 13.59
CA ASP A 413 -6.55 -19.44 13.89
C ASP A 413 -7.05 -20.03 15.23
N ASN A 414 -7.50 -19.18 16.16
CA ASN A 414 -7.99 -19.57 17.48
C ASN A 414 -9.51 -19.66 17.55
N ILE A 415 -10.21 -19.13 16.55
CA ILE A 415 -11.68 -19.14 16.46
C ILE A 415 -12.10 -20.27 15.52
N PRO A 416 -13.14 -21.06 15.84
CA PRO A 416 -13.65 -22.06 14.91
C PRO A 416 -13.97 -21.44 13.55
N PHE A 417 -13.48 -22.04 12.47
CA PHE A 417 -13.52 -21.44 11.12
C PHE A 417 -14.90 -20.90 10.71
N VAL A 418 -15.98 -21.65 10.96
CA VAL A 418 -17.35 -21.20 10.66
C VAL A 418 -17.74 -19.95 11.45
N ALA A 419 -17.34 -19.86 12.72
CA ALA A 419 -17.56 -18.67 13.54
C ALA A 419 -16.74 -17.48 13.02
N THR A 420 -15.50 -17.69 12.58
CA THR A 420 -14.68 -16.65 11.91
C THR A 420 -15.41 -16.08 10.70
N LEU A 421 -15.96 -16.92 9.83
CA LEU A 421 -16.71 -16.46 8.65
C LEU A 421 -17.96 -15.66 9.03
N ILE A 422 -18.74 -16.14 10.00
CA ILE A 422 -19.95 -15.44 10.47
C ILE A 422 -19.58 -14.07 11.05
N LEU A 423 -18.54 -14.01 11.88
CA LEU A 423 -18.07 -12.77 12.49
C LEU A 423 -17.58 -11.79 11.43
N LEU A 424 -16.79 -12.23 10.45
CA LEU A 424 -16.37 -11.39 9.32
C LEU A 424 -17.54 -10.83 8.54
N ILE A 425 -18.58 -11.62 8.27
CA ILE A 425 -19.80 -11.14 7.58
C ILE A 425 -20.48 -10.06 8.42
N ILE A 426 -20.69 -10.32 9.71
CA ILE A 426 -21.37 -9.37 10.61
C ILE A 426 -20.59 -8.06 10.66
N THR A 427 -19.28 -8.10 10.90
CA THR A 427 -18.46 -6.90 11.02
C THR A 427 -18.33 -6.17 9.68
N THR A 428 -18.26 -6.87 8.55
CA THR A 428 -18.29 -6.28 7.21
C THR A 428 -19.59 -5.52 6.97
N VAL A 429 -20.74 -6.12 7.29
CA VAL A 429 -22.04 -5.47 7.17
C VAL A 429 -22.13 -4.25 8.07
N MET A 430 -21.60 -4.32 9.29
CA MET A 430 -21.54 -3.18 10.21
C MET A 430 -20.72 -2.03 9.63
N ILE A 431 -19.51 -2.30 9.12
CA ILE A 431 -18.64 -1.29 8.50
C ILE A 431 -19.33 -0.67 7.28
N TYR A 432 -19.86 -1.51 6.38
CA TYR A 432 -20.49 -1.07 5.14
C TYR A 432 -21.73 -0.18 5.42
N ARG A 433 -22.64 -0.63 6.28
CA ARG A 433 -23.87 0.10 6.62
C ARG A 433 -23.60 1.39 7.39
N SER A 434 -22.49 1.45 8.12
CA SER A 434 -22.12 2.60 8.94
C SER A 434 -21.15 3.54 8.25
N SER A 435 -20.73 3.21 7.01
CA SER A 435 -19.86 4.04 6.20
C SER A 435 -20.56 5.35 5.84
N PRO A 436 -19.90 6.52 6.03
CA PRO A 436 -20.48 7.82 5.72
C PRO A 436 -20.59 8.12 4.21
N ARG A 437 -19.99 7.29 3.34
CA ARG A 437 -20.01 7.44 1.89
C ARG A 437 -20.27 6.09 1.21
N GLU A 438 -21.16 6.10 0.22
CA GLU A 438 -21.44 4.98 -0.68
C GLU A 438 -20.35 4.86 -1.75
N PHE A 439 -20.21 3.69 -2.38
CA PHE A 439 -19.17 3.42 -3.39
C PHE A 439 -19.32 4.18 -4.72
N SER A 440 -20.31 5.07 -4.86
CA SER A 440 -20.58 5.83 -6.10
C SER A 440 -19.40 6.68 -6.56
N PHE A 441 -18.48 7.07 -5.66
CA PHE A 441 -17.25 7.80 -6.02
C PHE A 441 -16.30 7.01 -6.94
N LEU A 442 -16.47 5.69 -7.09
CA LEU A 442 -15.71 4.86 -8.04
C LEU A 442 -16.19 5.04 -9.49
N THR A 443 -17.40 5.58 -9.69
CA THR A 443 -17.97 5.85 -11.01
C THR A 443 -17.74 7.29 -11.50
N GLU A 444 -17.18 8.15 -10.63
CA GLU A 444 -16.71 9.52 -10.92
C GLU A 444 -15.17 9.56 -11.08
#